data_AF-A0A6B3HN31-F1
#
_entry.id   AF-A0A6B3HN31-F1
#
_cell.length_a   1.000
_cell.length_b   1.000
_cell.length_c   1.000
_cell.angle_alpha   90.00
_cell.angle_beta   90.00
_cell.angle_gamma   90.00
#
_symmetry.space_group_name_H-M   'P 1'
#
loop_
_entity.id
_entity.type
_entity.pdbx_description
1 polymer ?
#
loop_
_entity_poly.entity_id
_entity_poly.type
_entity_poly.pdbx_seq_one_letter_code
_entity_poly.pdbx_strand_id
1 'polypeptide(L)' 'MENLIALLVAAPLLGAAVLLCGGRRLDRAGHWLGTVLAAASFVVGVVLFADMLGKGAEDRALHQHLFSWIPVEGFQADI' A
#
# COMPACT_ATOMS: atom_id res chain seq x y z
N MET A 1 -4.69 -11.02 7.88
CA MET A 1 -4.97 -10.25 6.65
C MET A 1 -4.31 -8.89 6.66
N GLU A 2 -3.85 -8.41 7.82
CA GLU A 2 -3.21 -7.10 7.99
C GLU A 2 -2.06 -6.87 7.03
N ASN A 3 -1.24 -7.90 6.75
CA ASN A 3 -0.12 -7.79 5.81
C ASN A 3 -0.51 -7.37 4.38
N LEU A 4 -1.77 -7.57 3.96
CA LEU A 4 -2.22 -7.14 2.63
C LEU A 4 -2.45 -5.63 2.56
N ILE A 5 -2.75 -4.96 3.68
CA ILE A 5 -2.94 -3.50 3.71
C ILE A 5 -1.66 -2.80 3.28
N ALA A 6 -0.50 -3.27 3.76
CA ALA A 6 0.80 -2.75 3.36
C ALA A 6 1.03 -2.83 1.83
N LEU A 7 0.49 -3.85 1.14
CA LEU A 7 0.64 -4.00 -0.31
C LEU A 7 -0.11 -2.92 -1.12
N LEU A 8 -1.14 -2.29 -0.55
CA LEU A 8 -1.84 -1.17 -1.20
C LEU A 8 -0.89 -0.02 -1.50
N VAL A 9 0.12 0.17 -0.64
CA VAL A 9 1.09 1.27 -0.72
C VAL A 9 2.43 0.77 -1.26
N ALA A 10 2.89 -0.41 -0.82
CA ALA A 10 4.19 -0.95 -1.20
C ALA A 10 4.30 -1.28 -2.69
N ALA A 11 3.24 -1.81 -3.34
CA ALA A 11 3.30 -2.16 -4.76
C ALA A 11 3.50 -0.93 -5.67
N PRO A 12 2.72 0.17 -5.56
CA PRO A 12 2.96 1.36 -6.38
C PRO A 12 4.26 2.08 -5.98
N LEU A 13 4.66 2.07 -4.71
CA LEU A 13 5.96 2.60 -4.29
C LEU A 13 7.12 1.85 -4.95
N LEU A 14 7.06 0.52 -4.99
CA LEU A 14 8.07 -0.30 -5.67
C LEU A 14 8.09 0.01 -7.17
N GLY A 15 6.93 0.19 -7.79
CA GLY A 15 6.83 0.63 -9.18
C GLY A 15 7.49 1.98 -9.40
N ALA A 16 7.18 2.96 -8.56
CA ALA A 16 7.78 4.28 -8.62
C ALA A 16 9.30 4.23 -8.44
N ALA A 17 9.79 3.50 -7.44
CA ALA A 17 11.22 3.34 -7.18
C ALA A 17 11.93 2.72 -8.38
N VAL A 18 11.39 1.64 -8.95
CA VAL A 18 11.97 0.99 -10.13
C VAL A 18 11.96 1.91 -11.35
N LEU A 19 10.84 2.60 -11.62
CA LEU A 19 10.72 3.51 -12.76
C LEU A 19 11.63 4.73 -12.66
N LEU A 20 11.75 5.32 -11.46
CA LEU A 20 12.62 6.46 -11.21
C LEU A 20 14.10 6.07 -11.29
N CYS A 21 14.49 4.92 -10.76
CA CYS A 21 15.90 4.49 -10.75
C CYS A 21 16.33 3.77 -12.04
N GLY A 22 15.40 3.21 -12.82
CA GLY A 22 15.73 2.41 -14.00
C GLY A 22 16.10 3.23 -15.25
N GLY A 23 15.74 4.53 -15.28
CA GLY A 23 16.06 5.44 -16.38
C GLY A 23 15.66 4.91 -17.76
N ARG A 24 16.50 5.18 -18.78
CA ARG A 24 16.22 4.83 -20.19
C ARG A 24 16.00 3.34 -20.47
N ARG A 25 16.45 2.45 -19.58
CA ARG A 25 16.26 1.00 -19.74
C ARG A 25 14.79 0.59 -19.65
N LEU A 26 13.96 1.41 -19.00
CA LEU A 26 12.54 1.14 -18.80
C LEU A 26 11.64 1.92 -19.76
N ASP A 27 12.16 2.71 -20.71
CA ASP A 27 11.31 3.56 -21.58
C ASP A 27 10.25 2.77 -22.36
N ARG A 28 10.59 1.53 -22.79
CA ARG A 28 9.66 0.68 -23.56
C ARG A 28 8.66 -0.09 -22.70
N ALA A 29 9.01 -0.43 -21.46
CA ALA A 29 8.24 -1.35 -20.62
C ALA A 29 7.70 -0.72 -19.32
N GLY A 30 8.15 0.49 -18.99
CA GLY A 30 7.91 1.13 -17.71
C GLY A 30 6.43 1.48 -17.50
N HIS A 31 5.73 1.87 -18.56
CA HIS A 31 4.29 2.11 -18.47
C HIS A 31 3.54 0.84 -18.08
N TRP A 32 3.88 -0.31 -18.67
CA TRP A 32 3.28 -1.60 -18.32
C TRP A 32 3.57 -1.98 -16.88
N LEU A 33 4.82 -1.82 -16.42
CA LEU A 33 5.19 -2.07 -15.02
C LEU A 33 4.35 -1.23 -14.05
N GLY A 34 4.25 0.08 -14.30
CA GLY A 34 3.46 0.99 -13.47
C GLY A 34 1.98 0.63 -13.47
N THR A 35 1.41 0.35 -14.64
CA THR A 35 0.00 -0.06 -14.75
C THR A 35 -0.28 -1.38 -14.04
N VAL A 36 0.59 -2.39 -14.20
CA VAL A 36 0.42 -3.70 -13.54
C VAL A 36 0.52 -3.56 -12.03
N LEU A 37 1.46 -2.77 -11.50
CA LEU A 37 1.58 -2.56 -10.06
C LEU A 37 0.41 -1.78 -9.47
N ALA A 38 -0.09 -0.75 -10.18
CA ALA A 38 -1.31 -0.04 -9.78
C ALA A 38 -2.54 -0.96 -9.82
N ALA A 39 -2.68 -1.78 -10.86
CA ALA A 39 -3.77 -2.76 -10.99
C ALA A 39 -3.70 -3.83 -9.90
N ALA A 40 -2.50 -4.30 -9.54
CA ALA A 40 -2.30 -5.25 -8.45
C ALA A 40 -2.76 -4.65 -7.11
N SER A 41 -2.40 -3.40 -6.80
CA SER A 41 -2.92 -2.71 -5.60
C SER A 41 -4.42 -2.55 -5.62
N PHE A 42 -5.01 -2.24 -6.77
CA PHE A 42 -6.47 -2.18 -6.90
C PHE A 42 -7.12 -3.53 -6.59
N VAL A 43 -6.61 -4.63 -7.12
CA VAL A 43 -7.12 -5.98 -6.83
C VAL A 43 -7.00 -6.31 -5.35
N VAL A 44 -5.88 -5.98 -4.70
CA VAL A 44 -5.72 -6.13 -3.25
C VAL A 44 -6.79 -5.32 -2.49
N GLY A 45 -7.06 -4.09 -2.92
CA GLY A 45 -8.10 -3.24 -2.36
C GLY A 45 -9.49 -3.86 -2.48
N VAL A 46 -9.83 -4.44 -3.64
CA VAL A 46 -11.10 -5.16 -3.84
C VAL A 46 -11.22 -6.37 -2.91
N VAL A 47 -10.14 -7.15 -2.73
CA VAL A 47 -10.12 -8.29 -1.82
C VAL A 47 -10.33 -7.84 -0.37
N LEU A 48 -9.62 -6.79 0.08
CA LEU A 48 -9.78 -6.22 1.42
C LEU A 48 -11.19 -5.66 1.64
N PHE A 49 -11.74 -4.98 0.65
CA PHE A 49 -13.12 -4.48 0.70
C PHE A 49 -14.13 -5.61 0.83
N ALA A 50 -13.96 -6.68 0.05
CA ALA A 50 -14.84 -7.84 0.11
C ALA A 50 -14.79 -8.52 1.49
N ASP A 51 -13.62 -8.60 2.12
CA ASP A 51 -13.46 -9.11 3.48
C ASP A 51 -14.18 -8.25 4.53
N MET A 52 -14.15 -6.92 4.37
CA MET A 52 -14.86 -6.00 5.28
C MET A 52 -16.39 -6.17 5.25
N LEU A 53 -16.96 -6.64 4.13
CA LEU A 53 -18.40 -6.90 4.03
C LEU A 53 -18.86 -8.01 5.00
N GLY A 54 -17.98 -8.96 5.32
CA GLY A 54 -18.24 -10.04 6.27
C GLY A 54 -18.08 -9.65 7.74
N LYS A 55 -17.56 -8.46 8.03
CA LYS A 55 -17.25 -7.98 9.39
C LYS A 55 -18.38 -7.14 9.98
N GLY A 56 -18.50 -7.20 11.31
CA GLY A 56 -19.36 -6.30 12.09
C GLY A 56 -18.91 -4.84 11.94
N ALA A 57 -19.82 -3.89 12.19
CA ALA A 57 -19.53 -2.47 11.97
C ALA A 57 -18.30 -1.98 12.77
N GLU A 58 -18.16 -2.44 14.00
CA GLU A 58 -17.04 -2.12 14.90
C GLU A 58 -15.69 -2.68 14.40
N ASP A 59 -15.70 -3.81 13.69
CA ASP A 59 -14.50 -4.55 13.26
C ASP A 59 -14.00 -4.16 11.86
N ARG A 60 -14.68 -3.23 11.18
CA ARG A 60 -14.34 -2.79 9.81
C ARG A 60 -13.14 -1.86 9.77
N ALA A 61 -12.93 -1.08 10.82
CA ALA A 61 -11.77 -0.19 10.91
C ALA A 61 -10.52 -1.02 11.24
N LEU A 62 -9.69 -1.29 10.23
CA LEU A 62 -8.41 -1.96 10.41
C LEU A 62 -7.31 -0.90 10.53
N HIS A 63 -6.63 -0.89 11.67
CA HIS A 63 -5.49 -0.03 11.93
C HIS A 63 -4.22 -0.89 12.01
N GLN A 64 -3.22 -0.54 11.22
CA GLN A 64 -1.90 -1.14 11.30
C GLN A 64 -0.92 -0.07 11.75
N HIS A 65 -0.35 -0.23 12.95
CA HIS A 65 0.76 0.59 13.38
C HIS A 65 2.05 0.08 12.73
N LEU A 66 2.75 0.95 12.05
CA LEU A 66 4.04 0.72 11.43
C LEU A 66 5.17 1.14 12.37
N PHE A 67 5.16 2.41 12.80
CA PHE A 67 6.14 2.98 13.73
C PHE A 67 5.70 4.36 14.24
N SER A 68 6.34 4.87 15.29
CA SER A 68 6.12 6.26 15.74
C SER A 68 7.11 7.21 15.06
N TRP A 69 6.60 8.18 14.30
CA TRP A 69 7.41 9.16 13.57
C TRP A 69 7.98 10.23 14.51
N ILE A 70 7.21 10.65 15.51
CA ILE A 70 7.60 11.64 16.51
C ILE A 70 7.21 11.12 17.90
N PRO A 71 8.14 10.46 18.62
CA PRO A 71 7.87 9.91 19.94
C PRO A 71 8.40 10.81 21.05
N VAL A 72 7.67 11.85 21.45
CA VAL A 72 8.10 12.80 22.50
C VAL A 72 7.07 12.95 23.59
N GLU A 73 7.42 12.54 24.81
CA GLU A 73 6.62 12.70 26.05
C GLU A 73 5.12 12.47 25.79
N GLY A 74 4.28 13.52 25.96
CA GLY A 74 2.83 13.45 25.78
C GLY A 74 2.32 13.51 24.33
N PHE A 75 3.20 13.58 23.34
CA PHE A 75 2.84 13.60 21.91
C PHE A 75 3.53 12.45 21.16
N GLN A 76 2.71 11.53 20.64
CA GLN A 76 3.13 10.42 19.79
C GLN A 76 2.47 10.58 18.43
N ALA A 77 3.26 10.84 17.38
CA ALA A 77 2.77 10.84 16.00
C ALA A 77 2.96 9.46 15.40
N ASP A 78 1.96 8.59 15.57
CA ASP A 78 2.01 7.21 15.12
C ASP A 78 1.60 7.09 13.64
N ILE A 79 2.34 6.25 12.92
CA ILE A 79 2.08 5.87 11.52
C ILE A 79 1.66 4.41 11.48
#